data_AF-A0A9P7VC55-F1
#
_entry.id   AF-A0A9P7VC55-F1
#
_cell.length_a   1.000
_cell.length_b   1.000
_cell.length_c   1.000
_cell.angle_alpha   90.00
_cell.angle_beta   90.00
_cell.angle_gamma   90.00
#
_symmetry.space_group_name_H-M   'P 1'
#
loop_
_entity.id
_entity.type
_entity.pdbx_description
1 polymer ?
#
loop_
_entity_poly.entity_id
_entity_poly.type
_entity_poly.pdbx_seq_one_letter_code
_entity_poly.pdbx_strand_id
1 'polypeptide(L)'
;MSLDNYENHSRPELVSFDDINYETLADVQKARSSMNREQWIRTYALRVTRDALIKCKHYHQEDAQEMCKPITLKYLKMIEDHRLEGYLGYQKNDPSK
;
A
#
# COMPACT_ATOMS: atom_id res chain seq x y z
N MET A 1 9.19 -15.35 -16.93
CA MET A 1 8.23 -15.05 -15.85
C MET A 1 6.99 -14.49 -16.53
N SER A 2 5.94 -15.28 -16.68
CA SER A 2 4.68 -14.80 -17.25
C SER A 2 4.13 -13.78 -16.26
N LEU A 3 4.02 -12.52 -16.67
CA LEU A 3 3.21 -11.55 -15.94
C LEU A 3 1.78 -12.09 -15.99
N ASP A 4 1.14 -12.20 -14.84
CA ASP A 4 -0.20 -12.74 -14.70
C ASP A 4 -1.14 -12.10 -15.71
N ASN A 5 -1.90 -12.93 -16.44
CA ASN A 5 -2.84 -12.49 -17.46
C ASN A 5 -3.84 -11.50 -16.83
N TYR A 6 -3.91 -10.26 -17.32
CA TYR A 6 -4.73 -9.18 -16.74
C TYR A 6 -6.20 -9.61 -16.54
N GLU A 7 -6.71 -10.42 -17.47
CA GLU A 7 -8.05 -10.99 -17.45
C GLU A 7 -8.36 -11.90 -16.25
N ASN A 8 -7.34 -12.49 -15.61
CA ASN A 8 -7.50 -13.43 -14.50
C ASN A 8 -7.13 -12.84 -13.13
N HIS A 9 -6.89 -11.53 -13.05
CA HIS A 9 -6.55 -10.88 -11.79
C HIS A 9 -7.78 -10.80 -10.85
N SER A 10 -7.70 -11.47 -9.71
CA SER A 10 -8.78 -11.44 -8.70
C SER A 10 -8.91 -10.06 -8.06
N ARG A 11 -10.13 -9.49 -8.12
CA ARG A 11 -10.47 -8.16 -7.58
C ARG A 11 -11.60 -8.29 -6.57
N PRO A 12 -11.31 -8.81 -5.36
CA PRO A 12 -12.31 -8.92 -4.31
C PRO A 12 -12.80 -7.54 -3.84
N GLU A 13 -14.03 -7.51 -3.33
CA GLU A 13 -14.65 -6.31 -2.76
C GLU A 13 -13.86 -5.75 -1.56
N LEU A 14 -13.94 -4.44 -1.36
CA LEU A 14 -13.39 -3.75 -0.20
C LEU A 14 -14.43 -3.72 0.91
N VAL A 15 -14.08 -4.28 2.06
CA VAL A 15 -14.95 -4.36 3.23
C VAL A 15 -14.29 -3.63 4.40
N SER A 16 -15.01 -2.72 5.04
CA SER A 16 -14.57 -1.98 6.24
C SER A 16 -14.90 -2.74 7.52
N PHE A 17 -14.15 -2.48 8.59
CA PHE A 17 -14.48 -2.97 9.94
C PHE A 17 -15.69 -2.26 10.56
N ASP A 18 -16.07 -1.09 10.05
CA ASP A 18 -17.15 -0.26 10.60
C ASP A 18 -18.54 -0.69 10.10
N ASP A 19 -18.59 -1.40 8.96
CA ASP A 19 -19.82 -1.74 8.24
C ASP A 19 -20.19 -3.24 8.32
N ILE A 20 -19.51 -4.01 9.17
CA ILE A 20 -19.68 -5.48 9.26
C ILE A 20 -20.31 -5.95 10.57
N ASN A 21 -20.89 -7.14 10.52
CA ASN A 21 -21.29 -7.88 11.71
C ASN A 21 -20.14 -8.73 12.25
N TYR A 22 -19.62 -8.37 13.44
CA TYR A 22 -18.53 -9.09 14.11
C TYR A 22 -18.88 -10.52 14.52
N GLU A 23 -20.17 -10.86 14.64
CA GLU A 23 -20.62 -12.24 14.94
C GLU A 23 -20.42 -13.18 13.73
N THR A 24 -20.22 -12.62 12.53
CA THR A 24 -20.04 -13.40 11.30
C THR A 24 -18.55 -13.50 10.95
N LEU A 25 -17.97 -14.69 11.16
CA LEU A 25 -16.55 -14.93 10.86
C LEU A 25 -16.16 -14.56 9.42
N ALA A 26 -17.04 -14.82 8.46
CA ALA A 26 -16.79 -14.53 7.05
C ALA A 26 -16.61 -13.02 6.79
N ASP A 27 -17.42 -12.17 7.42
CA ASP A 27 -17.36 -10.72 7.24
C ASP A 27 -16.10 -10.15 7.90
N VAL A 28 -15.76 -10.65 9.09
CA VAL A 28 -14.52 -10.31 9.79
C VAL A 28 -13.30 -10.69 8.94
N GLN A 29 -13.31 -11.87 8.31
CA GLN A 29 -12.22 -12.30 7.43
C GLN A 29 -12.10 -11.42 6.19
N LYS A 30 -13.23 -11.05 5.55
CA LYS A 30 -13.23 -10.14 4.40
C LYS A 30 -12.66 -8.76 4.74
N ALA A 31 -13.03 -8.19 5.89
CA ALA A 31 -12.50 -6.90 6.34
C ALA A 31 -10.99 -6.97 6.62
N ARG A 32 -10.53 -8.02 7.32
CA ARG A 32 -9.10 -8.27 7.56
C ARG A 32 -8.31 -8.38 6.26
N SER A 33 -8.81 -9.18 5.32
CA SER A 33 -8.17 -9.36 4.01
C SER A 33 -8.15 -8.06 3.21
N SER A 34 -9.22 -7.27 3.27
CA SER A 34 -9.30 -5.98 2.57
C SER A 34 -8.27 -4.98 3.12
N MET A 35 -8.27 -4.75 4.42
CA MET A 35 -7.32 -3.82 5.05
C MET A 35 -5.86 -4.23 4.80
N ASN A 36 -5.53 -5.51 4.92
CA ASN A 36 -4.17 -5.98 4.64
C ASN A 36 -3.77 -5.79 3.17
N ARG A 37 -4.67 -6.08 2.23
CA ARG A 37 -4.40 -5.96 0.80
C ARG A 37 -4.10 -4.52 0.41
N GLU A 38 -4.88 -3.56 0.92
CA GLU A 38 -4.65 -2.14 0.66
C GLU A 38 -3.32 -1.65 1.24
N GLN A 39 -2.92 -2.15 2.42
CA GLN A 39 -1.58 -1.86 2.95
C GLN A 39 -0.48 -2.42 2.05
N TRP A 40 -0.63 -3.65 1.54
CA TRP A 40 0.31 -4.22 0.57
C TRP A 40 0.39 -3.43 -0.73
N ILE A 41 -0.74 -2.94 -1.24
CA ILE A 41 -0.80 -2.07 -2.43
C ILE A 41 -0.03 -0.77 -2.17
N ARG A 42 -0.22 -0.13 -1.01
CA ARG A 42 0.55 1.05 -0.60
C ARG A 42 2.05 0.74 -0.51
N THR A 43 2.43 -0.35 0.16
CA THR A 43 3.84 -0.78 0.22
C THR A 43 4.41 -1.03 -1.18
N TYR A 44 3.63 -1.58 -2.10
CA TYR A 44 4.06 -1.77 -3.49
C TYR A 44 4.22 -0.44 -4.23
N ALA A 45 3.32 0.52 -4.04
CA ALA A 45 3.47 1.88 -4.58
C ALA A 45 4.75 2.57 -4.08
N LEU A 46 5.13 2.36 -2.81
CA LEU A 46 6.41 2.82 -2.26
C LEU A 46 7.60 2.17 -2.99
N ARG A 47 7.54 0.86 -3.24
CA ARG A 47 8.58 0.14 -4.02
C ARG A 47 8.73 0.69 -5.42
N VAL A 48 7.62 0.88 -6.15
CA VAL A 48 7.65 1.48 -7.50
C VAL A 48 8.27 2.88 -7.48
N THR A 49 7.94 3.69 -6.46
CA THR A 49 8.52 5.03 -6.31
C THR A 49 10.02 4.96 -6.03
N ARG A 50 10.47 4.01 -5.19
CA ARG A 50 11.90 3.76 -4.94
C ARG A 50 12.64 3.35 -6.21
N ASP A 51 12.06 2.45 -7.00
CA ASP A 51 12.68 1.98 -8.24
C ASP A 51 12.80 3.11 -9.27
N ALA A 52 11.77 3.97 -9.37
CA ALA A 52 11.82 5.18 -10.18
C ALA A 52 12.92 6.14 -9.70
N LEU A 53 13.08 6.31 -8.39
CA LEU A 53 14.14 7.15 -7.82
C LEU A 53 15.53 6.60 -8.16
N ILE A 54 15.75 5.29 -8.03
CA ILE A 54 17.01 4.64 -8.38
C ILE A 54 17.34 4.88 -9.86
N LYS A 55 16.36 4.67 -10.75
CA LYS A 55 16.51 4.92 -12.19
C LYS A 55 16.81 6.39 -12.49
N CYS A 56 16.12 7.32 -11.83
CA CYS A 56 16.37 8.75 -11.99
C CYS A 56 17.81 9.12 -11.60
N LYS A 57 18.27 8.66 -10.44
CA LYS A 57 19.65 8.90 -9.97
C LYS A 57 20.68 8.32 -10.93
N HIS A 58 20.43 7.12 -11.45
CA HIS A 58 21.30 6.49 -12.43
C HIS A 58 21.31 7.22 -13.78
N TYR A 59 20.19 7.83 -14.18
CA TYR A 59 20.13 8.57 -15.44
C TYR A 59 20.81 9.94 -15.35
N HIS A 60 20.59 10.69 -14.27
CA HIS A 60 21.10 12.06 -14.12
C HIS A 60 22.49 12.18 -13.47
N GLN A 61 23.00 11.13 -12.81
CA GLN A 61 24.34 11.08 -12.23
C GLN A 61 24.62 12.30 -11.30
N GLU A 62 25.54 13.18 -11.67
CA GLU A 62 25.93 14.36 -10.88
C GLU A 62 24.77 15.34 -10.69
N ASP A 63 23.89 15.48 -11.69
CA ASP A 63 22.72 16.38 -11.64
C ASP A 63 21.53 15.77 -10.86
N ALA A 64 21.66 14.55 -10.35
CA ALA A 64 20.56 13.83 -9.74
C ALA A 64 19.95 14.55 -8.52
N GLN A 65 20.73 15.39 -7.82
CA GLN A 65 20.23 16.13 -6.67
C GLN A 65 19.09 17.09 -7.06
N GLU A 66 19.24 17.82 -8.16
CA GLU A 66 18.21 18.77 -8.62
C GLU A 66 17.12 18.04 -9.40
N MET A 67 17.51 17.19 -10.36
CA MET A 67 16.59 16.56 -11.30
C MET A 67 15.68 15.52 -10.63
N CYS A 68 16.18 14.79 -9.63
CA CYS A 68 15.42 13.75 -8.92
C CYS A 68 14.77 14.23 -7.61
N LYS A 69 14.83 15.53 -7.30
CA LYS A 69 14.24 16.11 -6.08
C LYS A 69 12.75 15.77 -5.92
N PRO A 70 11.88 15.84 -6.95
CA PRO A 70 10.46 15.55 -6.78
C PRO A 70 10.19 14.09 -6.36
N ILE A 71 10.88 13.13 -6.98
CA ILE A 71 10.73 11.70 -6.65
C ILE A 71 11.33 11.41 -5.27
N THR A 72 12.43 12.09 -4.91
CA THR A 72 13.05 11.97 -3.58
C THR A 72 12.08 12.42 -2.49
N LEU A 73 11.47 13.61 -2.63
CA LEU A 73 10.50 14.12 -1.68
C LEU A 73 9.25 13.24 -1.59
N LYS A 74 8.76 12.74 -2.74
CA LYS A 74 7.65 11.79 -2.77
C LYS A 74 7.98 10.50 -2.01
N TYR A 75 9.15 9.91 -2.25
CA TYR A 75 9.61 8.72 -1.55
C TYR A 75 9.69 8.96 -0.05
N LEU A 76 10.32 10.05 0.38
CA LEU A 76 10.44 10.41 1.80
C LEU A 76 9.09 10.61 2.48
N LYS A 77 8.11 11.22 1.80
CA LYS A 77 6.76 11.32 2.32
C LYS A 77 6.09 9.95 2.48
N MET A 78 6.23 9.07 1.48
CA MET A 78 5.59 7.75 1.49
C MET A 78 6.17 6.79 2.53
N ILE A 79 7.45 6.91 2.93
CA ILE A 79 8.01 6.00 3.95
C ILE A 79 7.38 6.20 5.34
N GLU A 80 6.74 7.34 5.59
CA GLU A 80 6.13 7.65 6.89
C GLU A 80 4.90 6.77 7.15
N ASP A 81 4.12 6.45 6.11
CA ASP A 81 2.78 5.87 6.22
C ASP A 81 2.53 4.63 5.35
N HIS A 82 3.36 4.30 4.35
CA HIS A 82 3.14 3.14 3.45
C HIS A 82 3.69 1.81 4.00
N ARG A 83 4.01 1.75 5.30
CA ARG A 83 4.43 0.52 5.99
C ARG A 83 3.25 -0.38 6.31
N LEU A 84 3.53 -1.66 6.52
CA LEU A 84 2.55 -2.62 7.04
C LEU A 84 2.38 -2.41 8.55
N GLU A 85 1.16 -2.15 8.97
CA GLU A 85 0.75 -1.93 10.37
C GLU A 85 -0.18 -3.04 10.86
N GLY A 86 -0.69 -3.88 9.95
CA GLY A 86 -1.65 -4.93 10.24
C GLY A 86 -3.05 -4.39 10.47
N TYR A 87 -3.94 -5.20 11.02
CA TYR A 87 -5.36 -4.84 11.17
C TYR A 87 -5.86 -4.79 12.62
N LEU A 88 -5.13 -5.39 13.58
CA LEU A 88 -5.59 -5.52 14.95
C LEU A 88 -5.74 -4.17 15.66
N GLY A 89 -4.91 -3.18 15.29
CA GLY A 89 -4.99 -1.82 15.83
C GLY A 89 -6.34 -1.18 15.56
N TYR A 90 -6.84 -1.25 14.32
CA TYR A 90 -8.16 -0.73 13.97
C TYR A 90 -9.29 -1.66 14.44
N GLN A 91 -9.14 -2.98 14.27
CA GLN A 91 -10.19 -3.94 14.60
C GLN A 91 -10.60 -3.90 16.08
N LYS A 92 -9.65 -3.63 16.99
CA LYS A 92 -9.90 -3.65 18.45
C LYS A 92 -10.17 -2.27 19.03
N ASN A 93 -10.00 -1.19 18.27
CA ASN A 93 -10.14 0.18 18.76
C ASN A 93 -11.01 0.97 17.78
N ASP A 94 -12.14 1.46 18.27
CA ASP A 94 -13.04 2.34 17.53
C ASP A 94 -12.48 3.78 17.60
N PRO A 95 -11.99 4.37 16.49
CA PRO A 95 -11.39 5.70 16.51
C PRO A 95 -12.38 6.84 16.80
N SER A 96 -13.69 6.56 16.77
CA SER A 96 -14.73 7.55 17.04
C SER A 96 -14.99 7.79 18.53
N LYS A 97 -14.37 6.98 19.41
CA LYS A 97 -14.50 7.03 20.87
C LYS A 97 -13.16 7.28 21.54
#